data_AF-A0A8F1NN87-F1
#
_entry.id   AF-A0A8F1NN87-F1
#
_cell.length_a   1.000
_cell.length_b   1.000
_cell.length_c   1.000
_cell.angle_alpha   90.00
_cell.angle_beta   90.00
_cell.angle_gamma   90.00
#
_symmetry.space_group_name_H-M   'P 1'
#
loop_
_entity.id
_entity.type
_entity.pdbx_description
1 polymer ?
#
loop_
_entity_poly.entity_id
_entity_poly.type
_entity_poly.pdbx_seq_one_letter_code
_entity_poly.pdbx_strand_id
1 'polypeptide(L)'
;MATGTRPSERCQGGLATVLAIGTANPPNSIDQSAYPDFFFKATNCESQTELKTKFQRICERSGIKKRHFVLTEDLLKDNPSICSYRQPSLEARQDIAIQAIPKLAHEAAAKAIEEWGQPKSSITHVVFATRSGASMPGADLILANLLGLKSSVKRCMLYHQGCFAGGSAMRIAKDMAENNKGARVLVACSETNVATFRAPSESHPDGLVVAALFGDGAAAVIVGSDPIAESTEKPLFEIHWASEDVISKSDGAVVGHLSEAGLIYHLHKDVPGLISKNIESILKEAVCRSNCTASGEDVDIDWNGMFWAVHPGGRAILDQVERQLKLKPLKFEATRDVLATYGNMSSACVLFVLDQIRKRSQELKLSTSGEGCEWGFLLAFGPGLTVETLVLKSIRQC
;
A
#
# COMPACT_ATOMS: atom_id res chain seq x y z
N MET A 1 0.85 -47.22 26.02
CA MET A 1 0.94 -45.78 25.74
C MET A 1 0.96 -45.60 24.23
N ALA A 2 -0.14 -45.14 23.64
CA ALA A 2 -0.20 -44.90 22.20
C ALA A 2 0.52 -43.59 21.88
N THR A 3 1.66 -43.68 21.22
CA THR A 3 2.37 -42.53 20.63
C THR A 3 1.62 -42.09 19.39
N GLY A 4 0.56 -41.31 19.58
CA GLY A 4 -0.11 -40.60 18.48
C GLY A 4 0.81 -39.51 17.95
N THR A 5 1.41 -39.72 16.79
CA THR A 5 2.05 -38.67 16.01
C THR A 5 0.98 -37.63 15.68
N ARG A 6 1.14 -36.39 16.19
CA ARG A 6 0.29 -35.27 15.77
C ARG A 6 0.41 -35.13 14.25
N PRO A 7 -0.69 -35.08 13.49
CA PRO A 7 -0.63 -34.74 12.06
C PRO A 7 0.14 -33.42 11.90
N SER A 8 1.04 -33.34 10.91
CA SER A 8 1.79 -32.11 10.69
C SER A 8 0.83 -30.95 10.34
N GLU A 9 1.02 -29.81 10.99
CA GLU A 9 0.24 -28.59 10.74
C GLU A 9 0.63 -27.88 9.43
N ARG A 10 1.62 -28.42 8.69
CA ARG A 10 2.11 -27.87 7.42
C ARG A 10 1.11 -28.13 6.28
N CYS A 11 0.88 -27.11 5.47
CA CYS A 11 0.06 -27.20 4.26
C CYS A 11 0.71 -28.18 3.24
N GLN A 12 -0.11 -28.87 2.44
CA GLN A 12 0.36 -29.87 1.47
C GLN A 12 0.86 -29.22 0.15
N GLY A 13 1.71 -28.19 0.26
CA GLY A 13 2.44 -27.62 -0.88
C GLY A 13 1.69 -26.58 -1.74
N GLY A 14 0.47 -26.17 -1.36
CA GLY A 14 -0.25 -25.11 -2.08
C GLY A 14 0.32 -23.71 -1.84
N LEU A 15 0.46 -22.93 -2.91
CA LEU A 15 0.93 -21.55 -2.85
C LEU A 15 -0.11 -20.62 -2.23
N ALA A 16 0.37 -19.59 -1.54
CA ALA A 16 -0.48 -18.51 -1.05
C ALA A 16 -1.16 -17.81 -2.21
N THR A 17 -2.47 -17.64 -2.10
CA THR A 17 -3.32 -17.09 -3.14
C THR A 17 -4.10 -15.90 -2.59
N VAL A 18 -4.20 -14.83 -3.38
CA VAL A 18 -5.09 -13.70 -3.14
C VAL A 18 -6.51 -14.14 -3.49
N LEU A 19 -7.40 -14.17 -2.51
CA LEU A 19 -8.77 -14.68 -2.65
C LEU A 19 -9.83 -13.59 -2.77
N ALA A 20 -9.55 -12.39 -2.25
CA ALA A 20 -10.45 -11.23 -2.32
C ALA A 20 -9.69 -9.95 -2.00
N ILE A 21 -10.19 -8.81 -2.50
CA ILE A 21 -9.61 -7.48 -2.25
C ILE A 21 -10.73 -6.46 -2.01
N GLY A 22 -10.67 -5.77 -0.89
CA GLY A 22 -11.58 -4.68 -0.55
C GLY A 22 -10.84 -3.37 -0.33
N THR A 23 -11.44 -2.25 -0.73
CA THR A 23 -10.86 -0.90 -0.62
C THR A 23 -11.85 0.09 -0.03
N ALA A 24 -11.36 1.07 0.72
CA ALA A 24 -12.15 2.12 1.34
C ALA A 24 -11.37 3.45 1.39
N ASN A 25 -12.10 4.56 1.28
CA ASN A 25 -11.58 5.91 1.42
C ASN A 25 -12.57 6.73 2.25
N PRO A 26 -12.12 7.72 3.03
CA PRO A 26 -13.02 8.61 3.73
C PRO A 26 -13.86 9.44 2.74
N PRO A 27 -15.06 9.88 3.15
CA PRO A 27 -16.02 10.52 2.24
C PRO A 27 -15.61 11.92 1.80
N ASN A 28 -14.83 12.66 2.61
CA ASN A 28 -14.34 13.97 2.22
C ASN A 28 -13.27 13.84 1.13
N SER A 29 -13.54 14.43 -0.03
CA SER A 29 -12.63 14.45 -1.18
C SER A 29 -12.36 15.87 -1.64
N ILE A 30 -11.11 16.16 -1.97
CA ILE A 30 -10.69 17.48 -2.47
C ILE A 30 -9.99 17.30 -3.83
N ASP A 31 -10.42 18.06 -4.82
CA ASP A 31 -9.76 18.12 -6.11
C ASP A 31 -8.39 18.78 -5.98
N GLN A 32 -7.40 18.20 -6.66
CA GLN A 32 -6.01 18.63 -6.58
C GLN A 32 -5.80 20.06 -7.10
N SER A 33 -6.66 20.52 -8.02
CA SER A 33 -6.69 21.90 -8.51
C SER A 33 -7.14 22.91 -7.45
N ALA A 34 -8.01 22.51 -6.52
CA ALA A 34 -8.49 23.35 -5.42
C ALA A 34 -7.65 23.20 -4.14
N TYR A 35 -6.85 22.14 -4.03
CA TYR A 35 -6.09 21.83 -2.82
C TYR A 35 -5.12 22.94 -2.38
N PRO A 36 -4.40 23.66 -3.26
CA PRO A 36 -3.54 24.77 -2.83
C PRO A 36 -4.27 25.89 -2.11
N ASP A 37 -5.49 26.22 -2.52
CA ASP A 37 -6.29 27.25 -1.86
C ASP A 37 -6.79 26.77 -0.51
N PHE A 38 -7.34 25.56 -0.45
CA PHE A 38 -7.75 24.92 0.79
C PHE A 38 -6.60 24.82 1.79
N PHE A 39 -5.46 24.29 1.37
CA PHE A 39 -4.31 24.03 2.23
C PHE A 39 -3.76 25.31 2.83
N PHE A 40 -3.52 26.35 2.02
CA PHE A 40 -2.99 27.62 2.51
C PHE A 40 -3.99 28.37 3.40
N LYS A 41 -5.29 28.24 3.15
CA LYS A 41 -6.34 28.79 4.03
C LYS A 41 -6.40 28.05 5.36
N ALA A 42 -6.44 26.72 5.34
CA ALA A 42 -6.53 25.90 6.54
C ALA A 42 -5.31 26.07 7.46
N THR A 43 -4.14 26.41 6.89
CA THR A 43 -2.90 26.64 7.64
C THR A 43 -2.61 28.13 7.94
N ASN A 44 -3.56 29.04 7.67
CA ASN A 44 -3.38 30.50 7.83
C ASN A 44 -2.11 31.04 7.17
N CYS A 45 -1.79 30.57 5.97
CA CYS A 45 -0.58 30.87 5.23
C CYS A 45 -0.84 31.64 3.92
N GLU A 46 -2.05 32.18 3.70
CA GLU A 46 -2.44 32.81 2.44
C GLU A 46 -1.55 33.99 2.03
N SER A 47 -0.92 34.66 3.00
CA SER A 47 0.05 35.73 2.76
C SER A 47 1.36 35.26 2.12
N GLN A 48 1.68 33.96 2.18
CA GLN A 48 2.89 33.37 1.58
C GLN A 48 2.67 33.04 0.09
N THR A 49 2.44 34.09 -0.72
CA THR A 49 2.02 33.97 -2.13
C THR A 49 3.02 33.24 -3.02
N GLU A 50 4.33 33.44 -2.83
CA GLU A 50 5.38 32.76 -3.59
C GLU A 50 5.40 31.26 -3.29
N LEU A 51 5.31 30.90 -2.01
CA LEU A 51 5.27 29.51 -1.55
C LEU A 51 4.00 28.81 -2.06
N LYS A 52 2.86 29.51 -2.05
CA LYS A 52 1.60 29.02 -2.64
C LYS A 52 1.74 28.76 -4.13
N THR A 53 2.34 29.67 -4.88
CA THR A 53 2.60 29.51 -6.33
C THR A 53 3.54 28.33 -6.60
N LYS A 54 4.53 28.10 -5.74
CA LYS A 54 5.38 26.90 -5.82
C LYS A 54 4.58 25.63 -5.55
N PHE A 55 3.72 25.64 -4.53
CA PHE A 55 2.89 24.50 -4.16
C PHE A 55 1.85 24.15 -5.24
N GLN A 56 1.23 25.15 -5.86
CA GLN A 56 0.34 24.97 -7.02
C GLN A 56 1.03 24.22 -8.15
N ARG A 57 2.25 24.64 -8.53
CA ARG A 57 3.06 23.94 -9.56
C ARG A 57 3.40 22.50 -9.19
N ILE A 58 3.63 22.21 -7.90
CA ILE A 58 3.84 20.84 -7.42
C ILE A 58 2.55 20.02 -7.59
N CYS A 59 1.40 20.58 -7.19
CA CYS A 59 0.10 19.93 -7.33
C CYS A 59 -0.25 19.63 -8.80
N GLU A 60 -0.08 20.60 -9.70
CA GLU A 60 -0.33 20.44 -11.15
C GLU A 60 0.53 19.32 -11.77
N ARG A 61 1.78 19.20 -11.33
CA ARG A 61 2.73 18.20 -11.86
C ARG A 61 2.65 16.85 -11.18
N SER A 62 1.90 16.73 -10.09
CA SER A 62 1.82 15.51 -9.26
C SER A 62 1.22 14.31 -10.01
N GLY A 63 0.39 14.55 -11.03
CA GLY A 63 -0.40 13.52 -11.70
C GLY A 63 -1.65 13.10 -10.92
N ILE A 64 -1.95 13.79 -9.81
CA ILE A 64 -3.12 13.56 -8.96
C ILE A 64 -4.26 14.47 -9.42
N LYS A 65 -5.47 13.93 -9.51
CA LYS A 65 -6.70 14.69 -9.82
C LYS A 65 -7.50 15.01 -8.57
N LYS A 66 -7.60 14.06 -7.64
CA LYS A 66 -8.28 14.25 -6.34
C LYS A 66 -7.67 13.36 -5.27
N ARG A 67 -7.95 13.68 -4.01
CA ARG A 67 -7.57 12.89 -2.84
C ARG A 67 -8.70 12.85 -1.82
N HIS A 68 -8.68 11.82 -0.98
CA HIS A 68 -9.62 11.64 0.12
C HIS A 68 -8.93 11.92 1.45
N PHE A 69 -9.65 12.50 2.41
CA PHE A 69 -9.09 12.89 3.71
C PHE A 69 -10.05 12.61 4.87
N VAL A 70 -9.52 12.08 5.96
CA VAL A 70 -10.21 12.08 7.27
C VAL A 70 -10.30 13.49 7.81
N LEU A 71 -9.24 14.30 7.62
CA LEU A 71 -9.22 15.69 8.02
C LEU A 71 -10.25 16.50 7.20
N THR A 72 -11.11 17.21 7.91
CA THR A 72 -12.08 18.18 7.37
C THR A 72 -11.70 19.59 7.83
N GLU A 73 -12.30 20.63 7.24
CA GLU A 73 -12.11 22.00 7.75
C GLU A 73 -12.45 22.12 9.24
N ASP A 74 -13.51 21.45 9.69
CA ASP A 74 -13.96 21.54 11.08
C ASP A 74 -12.99 20.85 12.04
N LEU A 75 -12.49 19.66 11.68
CA LEU A 75 -11.44 19.00 12.48
C LEU A 75 -10.17 19.85 12.57
N LEU A 76 -9.81 20.55 11.49
CA LEU A 76 -8.65 21.44 11.47
C LEU A 76 -8.87 22.71 12.31
N LYS A 77 -10.08 23.27 12.31
CA LYS A 77 -10.45 24.41 13.18
C LYS A 77 -10.43 24.02 14.66
N ASP A 78 -10.93 22.83 14.99
CA ASP A 78 -10.95 22.31 16.36
C ASP A 78 -9.54 21.91 16.85
N ASN A 79 -8.59 21.69 15.93
CA ASN A 79 -7.22 21.26 16.23
C ASN A 79 -6.17 22.19 15.58
N PRO A 80 -6.10 23.48 15.96
CA PRO A 80 -5.25 24.47 15.27
C PRO A 80 -3.76 24.16 15.35
N SER A 81 -3.30 23.37 16.33
CA SER A 81 -1.90 22.93 16.44
C SER A 81 -1.49 22.01 15.28
N ILE A 82 -2.43 21.26 14.69
CA ILE A 82 -2.20 20.43 13.49
C ILE A 82 -1.92 21.29 12.26
N CYS A 83 -2.56 22.47 12.19
CA CYS A 83 -2.38 23.45 11.12
C CYS A 83 -1.09 24.26 11.24
N SER A 84 -0.36 24.15 12.35
CA SER A 84 0.94 24.78 12.54
C SER A 84 2.06 23.98 11.88
N TYR A 85 3.20 24.62 11.61
CA TYR A 85 4.35 23.94 11.00
C TYR A 85 5.02 22.93 11.97
N ARG A 86 5.32 23.37 13.20
CA ARG A 86 6.10 22.61 14.20
C ARG A 86 5.61 22.71 15.65
N GLN A 87 4.42 23.24 15.90
CA GLN A 87 3.87 23.19 17.26
C GLN A 87 3.60 21.74 17.71
N PRO A 88 3.76 21.44 19.01
CA PRO A 88 3.32 20.18 19.59
C PRO A 88 1.86 19.89 19.23
N SER A 89 1.64 18.77 18.57
CA SER A 89 0.34 18.36 18.03
C SER A 89 0.17 16.83 17.98
N LEU A 90 1.14 16.07 18.49
CA LEU A 90 1.11 14.61 18.45
C LEU A 90 -0.13 14.01 19.13
N GLU A 91 -0.53 14.54 20.28
CA GLU A 91 -1.72 14.08 21.01
C GLU A 91 -3.00 14.25 20.19
N ALA A 92 -3.28 15.48 19.71
CA ALA A 92 -4.43 15.76 18.84
C ALA A 92 -4.45 14.89 17.57
N ARG A 93 -3.27 14.66 16.95
CA ARG A 93 -3.15 13.78 15.78
C ARG A 93 -3.47 12.33 16.14
N GLN A 94 -3.00 11.86 17.28
CA GLN A 94 -3.23 10.51 17.76
C GLN A 94 -4.71 10.28 18.07
N ASP A 95 -5.37 11.20 18.76
CA ASP A 95 -6.80 11.11 19.11
C ASP A 95 -7.69 10.90 17.87
N ILE A 96 -7.38 11.61 16.79
CA ILE A 96 -8.06 11.45 15.49
C ILE A 96 -7.65 10.12 14.84
N ALA A 97 -6.36 9.84 14.75
CA ALA A 97 -5.82 8.71 13.99
C ALA A 97 -6.23 7.34 14.58
N ILE A 98 -6.15 7.16 15.90
CA ILE A 98 -6.46 5.88 16.56
C ILE A 98 -7.94 5.49 16.39
N GLN A 99 -8.82 6.46 16.15
CA GLN A 99 -10.23 6.21 15.84
C GLN A 99 -10.44 5.94 14.35
N ALA A 100 -9.81 6.73 13.47
CA ALA A 100 -10.06 6.67 12.04
C ALA A 100 -9.45 5.43 11.37
N ILE A 101 -8.22 5.06 11.74
CA ILE A 101 -7.47 3.95 11.13
C ILE A 101 -8.24 2.62 11.19
N PRO A 102 -8.67 2.11 12.36
CA PRO A 102 -9.37 0.83 12.41
C PRO A 102 -10.77 0.86 11.77
N LYS A 103 -11.46 2.02 11.77
CA LYS A 103 -12.77 2.18 11.10
C LYS A 103 -12.62 2.06 9.58
N LEU A 104 -11.63 2.74 9.00
CA LEU A 104 -11.36 2.69 7.58
C LEU A 104 -10.89 1.29 7.14
N ALA A 105 -10.02 0.65 7.94
CA ALA A 105 -9.64 -0.74 7.74
C ALA A 105 -10.83 -1.70 7.81
N HIS A 106 -11.77 -1.48 8.73
CA HIS A 106 -12.99 -2.28 8.85
C HIS A 106 -13.85 -2.19 7.58
N GLU A 107 -14.04 -0.99 7.00
CA GLU A 107 -14.79 -0.83 5.75
C GLU A 107 -14.14 -1.59 4.58
N ALA A 108 -12.81 -1.51 4.45
CA ALA A 108 -12.08 -2.27 3.42
C ALA A 108 -12.17 -3.78 3.67
N ALA A 109 -11.97 -4.22 4.91
CA ALA A 109 -12.02 -5.63 5.30
C ALA A 109 -13.42 -6.23 5.12
N ALA A 110 -14.48 -5.48 5.43
CA ALA A 110 -15.85 -5.92 5.22
C ALA A 110 -16.11 -6.25 3.74
N LYS A 111 -15.68 -5.39 2.82
CA LYS A 111 -15.79 -5.63 1.36
C LYS A 111 -14.97 -6.84 0.91
N ALA A 112 -13.75 -6.99 1.42
CA ALA A 112 -12.91 -8.15 1.09
C ALA A 112 -13.53 -9.47 1.60
N ILE A 113 -14.11 -9.46 2.80
CA ILE A 113 -14.79 -10.63 3.39
C ILE A 113 -16.07 -10.96 2.63
N GLU A 114 -16.83 -9.93 2.24
CA GLU A 114 -18.03 -10.10 1.41
C GLU A 114 -17.68 -10.73 0.07
N GLU A 115 -16.66 -10.21 -0.62
CA GLU A 115 -16.19 -10.78 -1.88
C GLU A 115 -15.68 -12.23 -1.72
N TRP A 116 -14.95 -12.52 -0.64
CA TRP A 116 -14.46 -13.86 -0.33
C TRP A 116 -15.61 -14.87 -0.13
N GLY A 117 -16.73 -14.41 0.42
CA GLY A 117 -17.97 -15.18 0.55
C GLY A 117 -17.94 -16.28 1.62
N GLN A 118 -16.89 -16.32 2.44
CA GLN A 118 -16.75 -17.27 3.55
C GLN A 118 -17.03 -16.61 4.91
N PRO A 119 -17.41 -17.38 5.94
CA PRO A 119 -17.67 -16.80 7.24
C PRO A 119 -16.40 -16.21 7.86
N LYS A 120 -16.47 -14.99 8.36
CA LYS A 120 -15.36 -14.29 9.06
C LYS A 120 -14.73 -15.10 10.19
N SER A 121 -15.46 -16.06 10.78
CA SER A 121 -14.93 -17.01 11.78
C SER A 121 -13.84 -17.94 11.23
N SER A 122 -13.69 -18.05 9.92
CA SER A 122 -12.65 -18.82 9.25
C SER A 122 -11.35 -18.03 9.08
N ILE A 123 -11.33 -16.73 9.36
CA ILE A 123 -10.09 -15.94 9.42
C ILE A 123 -9.28 -16.39 10.63
N THR A 124 -8.05 -16.85 10.37
CA THR A 124 -7.14 -17.38 11.40
C THR A 124 -6.05 -16.41 11.79
N HIS A 125 -5.72 -15.47 10.90
CA HIS A 125 -4.67 -14.47 11.11
C HIS A 125 -5.11 -13.08 10.65
N VAL A 126 -4.56 -12.05 11.28
CA VAL A 126 -4.62 -10.65 10.85
C VAL A 126 -3.20 -10.11 10.75
N VAL A 127 -2.85 -9.55 9.59
CA VAL A 127 -1.64 -8.75 9.40
C VAL A 127 -2.09 -7.32 9.14
N PHE A 128 -1.77 -6.39 10.03
CA PHE A 128 -2.20 -5.00 9.92
C PHE A 128 -0.97 -4.11 9.74
N ALA A 129 -0.99 -3.21 8.75
CA ALA A 129 0.04 -2.20 8.56
C ALA A 129 -0.55 -0.77 8.59
N THR A 130 0.14 0.12 9.28
CA THR A 130 -0.13 1.56 9.20
C THR A 130 1.10 2.36 9.63
N ARG A 131 1.35 3.49 8.96
CA ARG A 131 2.27 4.52 9.47
C ARG A 131 1.56 5.53 10.36
N SER A 132 0.23 5.60 10.33
CA SER A 132 -0.60 6.77 10.68
C SER A 132 -0.85 7.04 12.16
N GLY A 133 -0.36 6.19 13.03
CA GLY A 133 -0.36 6.37 14.47
C GLY A 133 0.10 5.08 15.14
N ALA A 134 0.13 5.07 16.47
CA ALA A 134 0.43 3.87 17.26
C ALA A 134 -0.42 3.84 18.52
N SER A 135 -0.89 2.67 18.94
CA SER A 135 -1.69 2.50 20.16
C SER A 135 -1.42 1.12 20.77
N MET A 136 -1.65 1.01 22.09
CA MET A 136 -1.67 -0.25 22.82
C MET A 136 -2.96 -0.30 23.66
N PRO A 137 -3.96 -1.11 23.30
CA PRO A 137 -3.95 -2.09 22.21
C PRO A 137 -3.85 -1.48 20.80
N GLY A 138 -3.28 -2.26 19.87
CA GLY A 138 -3.03 -1.86 18.48
C GLY A 138 -4.27 -1.91 17.59
N ALA A 139 -4.15 -1.29 16.41
CA ALA A 139 -5.22 -1.20 15.42
C ALA A 139 -5.64 -2.58 14.88
N ASP A 140 -4.74 -3.55 14.87
CA ASP A 140 -5.00 -4.96 14.56
C ASP A 140 -6.01 -5.59 15.53
N LEU A 141 -5.90 -5.34 16.83
CA LEU A 141 -6.87 -5.83 17.81
C LEU A 141 -8.21 -5.10 17.69
N ILE A 142 -8.17 -3.78 17.51
CA ILE A 142 -9.39 -2.98 17.35
C ILE A 142 -10.16 -3.46 16.12
N LEU A 143 -9.48 -3.66 14.98
CA LEU A 143 -10.07 -4.22 13.77
C LEU A 143 -10.67 -5.62 14.03
N ALA A 144 -9.92 -6.51 14.69
CA ALA A 144 -10.42 -7.85 14.99
C ALA A 144 -11.70 -7.82 15.83
N ASN A 145 -11.79 -6.90 16.80
CA ASN A 145 -12.98 -6.70 17.61
C ASN A 145 -14.15 -6.11 16.80
N LEU A 146 -13.89 -5.08 15.98
CA LEU A 146 -14.91 -4.47 15.11
C LEU A 146 -15.52 -5.48 14.14
N LEU A 147 -14.68 -6.34 13.56
CA LEU A 147 -15.13 -7.42 12.69
C LEU A 147 -15.77 -8.58 13.47
N GLY A 148 -15.61 -8.67 14.80
CA GLY A 148 -16.07 -9.81 15.60
C GLY A 148 -15.37 -11.10 15.19
N LEU A 149 -14.05 -11.06 15.01
CA LEU A 149 -13.23 -12.24 14.74
C LEU A 149 -13.10 -13.11 16.01
N LYS A 150 -12.65 -14.35 15.84
CA LYS A 150 -12.36 -15.25 16.97
C LYS A 150 -11.32 -14.61 17.90
N SER A 151 -11.50 -14.77 19.21
CA SER A 151 -10.52 -14.32 20.22
C SER A 151 -9.14 -14.98 20.07
N SER A 152 -9.08 -16.14 19.40
CA SER A 152 -7.85 -16.86 19.09
C SER A 152 -7.16 -16.43 17.79
N VAL A 153 -7.64 -15.37 17.12
CA VAL A 153 -7.02 -14.88 15.88
C VAL A 153 -5.57 -14.46 16.15
N LYS A 154 -4.64 -14.96 15.36
CA LYS A 154 -3.22 -14.61 15.48
C LYS A 154 -2.98 -13.27 14.80
N ARG A 155 -2.29 -12.35 15.45
CA ARG A 155 -2.15 -10.98 14.96
C ARG A 155 -0.68 -10.61 14.75
N CYS A 156 -0.41 -9.87 13.68
CA CYS A 156 0.87 -9.24 13.39
C CYS A 156 0.60 -7.75 13.06
N MET A 157 1.10 -6.86 13.90
CA MET A 157 0.91 -5.42 13.77
C MET A 157 2.22 -4.75 13.30
N LEU A 158 2.17 -4.08 12.17
CA LEU A 158 3.29 -3.40 11.52
C LEU A 158 3.09 -1.89 11.60
N TYR A 159 3.61 -1.28 12.65
CA TYR A 159 3.62 0.18 12.79
C TYR A 159 4.86 0.80 12.10
N HIS A 160 4.66 2.01 11.55
CA HIS A 160 5.73 2.90 11.09
C HIS A 160 6.69 2.35 10.03
N GLN A 161 6.28 1.35 9.25
CA GLN A 161 7.07 0.82 8.14
C GLN A 161 7.09 1.77 6.91
N GLY A 162 5.99 2.50 6.68
CA GLY A 162 5.86 3.44 5.56
C GLY A 162 5.36 2.79 4.26
N CYS A 163 5.71 3.38 3.13
CA CYS A 163 5.07 3.09 1.84
C CYS A 163 5.32 1.67 1.29
N PHE A 164 6.37 0.97 1.73
CA PHE A 164 6.62 -0.42 1.30
C PHE A 164 5.80 -1.47 2.07
N ALA A 165 5.12 -1.08 3.16
CA ALA A 165 4.49 -2.02 4.09
C ALA A 165 3.35 -2.84 3.49
N GLY A 166 2.75 -2.39 2.38
CA GLY A 166 1.78 -3.19 1.62
C GLY A 166 2.41 -4.45 1.03
N GLY A 167 3.66 -4.36 0.55
CA GLY A 167 4.46 -5.51 0.13
C GLY A 167 4.84 -6.40 1.32
N SER A 168 5.36 -5.80 2.40
CA SER A 168 5.75 -6.55 3.61
C SER A 168 4.58 -7.34 4.21
N ALA A 169 3.40 -6.73 4.30
CA ALA A 169 2.22 -7.38 4.85
C ALA A 169 1.78 -8.58 4.00
N MET A 170 1.87 -8.47 2.67
CA MET A 170 1.60 -9.57 1.75
C MET A 170 2.65 -10.68 1.83
N ARG A 171 3.94 -10.34 1.98
CA ARG A 171 5.04 -11.29 2.19
C ARG A 171 4.86 -12.08 3.49
N ILE A 172 4.52 -11.41 4.59
CA ILE A 172 4.22 -12.06 5.87
C ILE A 172 2.97 -12.95 5.75
N ALA A 173 1.94 -12.48 5.04
CA ALA A 173 0.72 -13.25 4.81
C ALA A 173 0.96 -14.51 3.97
N LYS A 174 1.88 -14.46 2.99
CA LYS A 174 2.31 -15.64 2.23
C LYS A 174 2.82 -16.74 3.15
N ASP A 175 3.80 -16.42 4.00
CA ASP A 175 4.38 -17.42 4.91
C ASP A 175 3.35 -17.95 5.91
N MET A 176 2.48 -17.08 6.42
CA MET A 176 1.40 -17.49 7.33
C MET A 176 0.39 -18.43 6.66
N ALA A 177 0.00 -18.15 5.41
CA ALA A 177 -0.92 -19.00 4.65
C ALA A 177 -0.30 -20.35 4.29
N GLU A 178 0.95 -20.36 3.81
CA GLU A 178 1.62 -21.58 3.33
C GLU A 178 2.10 -22.49 4.46
N ASN A 179 2.49 -21.93 5.60
CA ASN A 179 3.02 -22.73 6.71
C ASN A 179 1.94 -23.25 7.67
N ASN A 180 0.67 -22.82 7.51
CA ASN A 180 -0.43 -23.21 8.39
C ASN A 180 -1.61 -23.76 7.58
N LYS A 181 -1.84 -25.08 7.66
CA LYS A 181 -2.93 -25.73 6.92
C LYS A 181 -4.29 -25.09 7.19
N GLY A 182 -5.00 -24.71 6.12
CA GLY A 182 -6.33 -24.09 6.19
C GLY A 182 -6.33 -22.64 6.69
N ALA A 183 -5.18 -21.99 6.79
CA ALA A 183 -5.13 -20.61 7.21
C ALA A 183 -5.75 -19.66 6.18
N ARG A 184 -6.43 -18.64 6.71
CA ARG A 184 -6.97 -17.50 5.96
C ARG A 184 -6.53 -16.24 6.68
N VAL A 185 -5.68 -15.48 6.01
CA VAL A 185 -5.01 -14.31 6.55
C VAL A 185 -5.73 -13.08 6.02
N LEU A 186 -6.24 -12.25 6.94
CA LEU A 186 -6.72 -10.91 6.60
C LEU A 186 -5.54 -9.94 6.67
N VAL A 187 -5.09 -9.48 5.51
CA VAL A 187 -4.15 -8.36 5.42
C VAL A 187 -4.96 -7.06 5.41
N ALA A 188 -4.58 -6.07 6.20
CA ALA A 188 -5.17 -4.75 6.20
C ALA A 188 -4.08 -3.66 6.24
N CYS A 189 -4.10 -2.76 5.26
CA CYS A 189 -3.28 -1.55 5.23
C CYS A 189 -4.22 -0.35 5.33
N SER A 190 -4.05 0.51 6.33
CA SER A 190 -4.95 1.66 6.52
C SER A 190 -4.18 2.90 6.91
N GLU A 191 -4.31 3.94 6.11
CA GLU A 191 -3.46 5.12 6.18
C GLU A 191 -4.28 6.42 6.17
N THR A 192 -3.84 7.35 6.99
CA THR A 192 -4.36 8.71 7.09
C THR A 192 -3.23 9.73 7.08
N ASN A 193 -3.47 10.89 6.49
CA ASN A 193 -2.55 12.02 6.43
C ASN A 193 -2.55 12.86 7.72
N VAL A 194 -3.39 12.52 8.69
CA VAL A 194 -3.53 13.21 9.99
C VAL A 194 -2.18 13.43 10.66
N ALA A 195 -1.32 12.41 10.67
CA ALA A 195 -0.05 12.50 11.35
C ALA A 195 1.04 13.28 10.57
N THR A 196 0.81 13.62 9.30
CA THR A 196 1.77 14.36 8.43
C THR A 196 1.33 15.76 8.05
N PHE A 197 0.03 16.06 8.07
CA PHE A 197 -0.52 17.38 7.72
C PHE A 197 0.09 18.49 8.59
N ARG A 198 0.63 19.55 7.99
CA ARG A 198 1.24 20.67 8.71
C ARG A 198 1.29 21.92 7.82
N ALA A 199 1.50 23.09 8.41
CA ALA A 199 1.70 24.31 7.63
C ALA A 199 2.89 24.18 6.65
N PRO A 200 2.85 24.83 5.49
CA PRO A 200 4.00 24.92 4.59
C PRO A 200 5.13 25.76 5.23
N SER A 201 6.38 25.47 4.85
CA SER A 201 7.54 26.28 5.23
C SER A 201 8.57 26.31 4.10
N GLU A 202 9.16 27.47 3.83
CA GLU A 202 10.25 27.62 2.85
C GLU A 202 11.49 26.79 3.21
N SER A 203 11.73 26.61 4.51
CA SER A 203 12.84 25.80 5.04
C SER A 203 12.65 24.29 4.87
N HIS A 204 11.47 23.82 4.44
CA HIS A 204 11.14 22.41 4.29
C HIS A 204 10.41 22.12 2.96
N PRO A 205 11.11 22.28 1.82
CA PRO A 205 10.51 22.18 0.49
C PRO A 205 9.98 20.78 0.14
N ASP A 206 10.56 19.73 0.67
CA ASP A 206 10.10 18.35 0.59
C ASP A 206 8.81 18.10 1.40
N GLY A 207 8.56 18.89 2.46
CA GLY A 207 7.27 18.93 3.14
C GLY A 207 6.12 19.35 2.22
N LEU A 208 6.38 20.23 1.23
CA LEU A 208 5.39 20.58 0.21
C LEU A 208 5.09 19.41 -0.72
N VAL A 209 6.10 18.61 -1.08
CA VAL A 209 5.91 17.41 -1.92
C VAL A 209 5.03 16.41 -1.18
N VAL A 210 5.32 16.18 0.10
CA VAL A 210 4.51 15.33 0.99
C VAL A 210 3.05 15.81 1.06
N ALA A 211 2.84 17.10 1.30
CA ALA A 211 1.50 17.70 1.39
C ALA A 211 0.71 17.63 0.08
N ALA A 212 1.39 17.63 -1.07
CA ALA A 212 0.75 17.48 -2.38
C ALA A 212 0.43 16.01 -2.74
N LEU A 213 1.19 15.04 -2.21
CA LEU A 213 1.07 13.64 -2.61
C LEU A 213 0.14 12.83 -1.70
N PHE A 214 0.28 12.95 -0.38
CA PHE A 214 -0.37 12.00 0.53
C PHE A 214 -1.89 12.19 0.62
N GLY A 215 -2.60 11.07 0.62
CA GLY A 215 -4.05 10.96 0.81
C GLY A 215 -4.40 9.81 1.73
N ASP A 216 -5.69 9.64 2.01
CA ASP A 216 -6.20 8.69 3.00
C ASP A 216 -6.93 7.53 2.32
N GLY A 217 -6.72 6.32 2.84
CA GLY A 217 -7.34 5.12 2.30
C GLY A 217 -6.94 3.85 3.05
N ALA A 218 -7.77 2.82 2.91
CA ALA A 218 -7.48 1.49 3.40
C ALA A 218 -7.75 0.43 2.33
N ALA A 219 -6.93 -0.61 2.34
CA ALA A 219 -7.12 -1.80 1.54
C ALA A 219 -7.02 -3.03 2.43
N ALA A 220 -7.82 -4.05 2.12
CA ALA A 220 -7.79 -5.33 2.78
C ALA A 220 -7.76 -6.46 1.76
N VAL A 221 -7.02 -7.52 2.07
CA VAL A 221 -6.82 -8.67 1.19
C VAL A 221 -7.01 -9.95 2.01
N ILE A 222 -7.77 -10.90 1.47
CA ILE A 222 -7.80 -12.26 2.02
C ILE A 222 -6.76 -13.10 1.28
N VAL A 223 -5.82 -13.66 2.04
CA VAL A 223 -4.77 -14.55 1.52
C VAL A 223 -4.95 -15.94 2.12
N GLY A 224 -4.87 -16.98 1.29
CA GLY A 224 -4.92 -18.37 1.73
C GLY A 224 -4.29 -19.32 0.73
N SER A 225 -3.77 -20.44 1.23
CA SER A 225 -3.35 -21.57 0.40
C SER A 225 -4.49 -22.59 0.26
N ASP A 226 -4.37 -23.45 -0.75
CA ASP A 226 -5.35 -24.49 -1.07
C ASP A 226 -6.79 -23.94 -1.15
N PRO A 227 -7.11 -23.12 -2.17
CA PRO A 227 -8.47 -22.63 -2.38
C PRO A 227 -9.46 -23.80 -2.45
N ILE A 228 -10.57 -23.70 -1.73
CA ILE A 228 -11.53 -24.79 -1.58
C ILE A 228 -12.40 -24.84 -2.84
N ALA A 229 -12.16 -25.84 -3.70
CA ALA A 229 -12.80 -25.96 -5.02
C ALA A 229 -14.34 -26.01 -4.98
N GLU A 230 -14.93 -26.57 -3.92
CA GLU A 230 -16.38 -26.68 -3.71
C GLU A 230 -16.98 -25.45 -3.00
N SER A 231 -16.19 -24.41 -2.76
CA SER A 231 -16.61 -23.18 -2.06
C SER A 231 -16.79 -21.99 -3.01
N THR A 232 -17.07 -20.81 -2.43
CA THR A 232 -17.12 -19.53 -3.15
C THR A 232 -15.75 -18.91 -3.44
N GLU A 233 -14.66 -19.53 -2.98
CA GLU A 233 -13.31 -18.99 -3.14
C GLU A 233 -12.91 -18.91 -4.61
N LYS A 234 -12.56 -17.70 -5.06
CA LYS A 234 -12.11 -17.42 -6.43
C LYS A 234 -10.71 -16.84 -6.39
N PRO A 235 -9.67 -17.67 -6.62
CA PRO A 235 -8.30 -17.21 -6.78
C PRO A 235 -8.19 -16.02 -7.75
N LEU A 236 -7.52 -14.95 -7.30
CA LEU A 236 -7.19 -13.79 -8.13
C LEU A 236 -5.73 -13.83 -8.57
N PHE A 237 -4.81 -14.13 -7.66
CA PHE A 237 -3.37 -14.19 -7.93
C PHE A 237 -2.70 -15.20 -7.01
N GLU A 238 -1.71 -15.95 -7.50
CA GLU A 238 -0.81 -16.76 -6.67
C GLU A 238 0.46 -15.96 -6.35
N ILE A 239 0.97 -16.08 -5.13
CA ILE A 239 2.21 -15.43 -4.69
C ILE A 239 3.35 -16.47 -4.72
N HIS A 240 4.14 -16.47 -5.78
CA HIS A 240 5.19 -17.47 -6.00
C HIS A 240 6.46 -17.15 -5.21
N TRP A 241 6.81 -15.87 -5.12
CA TRP A 241 8.05 -15.43 -4.48
C TRP A 241 7.87 -14.05 -3.86
N ALA A 242 8.64 -13.78 -2.80
CA ALA A 242 8.65 -12.50 -2.12
C ALA A 242 10.06 -12.21 -1.55
N SER A 243 10.55 -10.99 -1.73
CA SER A 243 11.79 -10.49 -1.11
C SER A 243 11.67 -9.04 -0.67
N GLU A 244 12.63 -8.64 0.14
CA GLU A 244 12.93 -7.24 0.41
C GLU A 244 14.41 -6.97 0.09
N ASP A 245 14.67 -5.80 -0.49
CA ASP A 245 16.01 -5.36 -0.89
C ASP A 245 16.23 -3.92 -0.39
N VAL A 246 17.39 -3.64 0.20
CA VAL A 246 17.79 -2.27 0.57
C VAL A 246 18.79 -1.76 -0.45
N ILE A 247 18.47 -0.65 -1.12
CA ILE A 247 19.33 -0.07 -2.14
C ILE A 247 20.63 0.43 -1.49
N SER A 248 21.77 -0.03 -2.00
CA SER A 248 23.08 0.42 -1.50
C SER A 248 23.26 1.94 -1.66
N LYS A 249 23.95 2.58 -0.69
CA LYS A 249 24.23 4.02 -0.68
C LYS A 249 22.98 4.91 -0.79
N SER A 250 21.88 4.47 -0.18
CA SER A 250 20.61 5.21 -0.15
C SER A 250 20.28 5.77 1.24
N ASP A 251 21.24 5.77 2.16
CA ASP A 251 21.09 6.31 3.51
C ASP A 251 20.50 7.73 3.48
N GLY A 252 19.44 7.93 4.24
CA GLY A 252 18.77 9.23 4.31
C GLY A 252 17.92 9.60 3.09
N ALA A 253 17.78 8.72 2.08
CA ALA A 253 17.01 9.03 0.87
C ALA A 253 15.52 9.28 1.15
N VAL A 254 14.93 8.48 2.03
CA VAL A 254 13.58 8.66 2.55
C VAL A 254 13.61 8.40 4.05
N VAL A 255 13.30 9.41 4.85
CA VAL A 255 13.31 9.32 6.31
C VAL A 255 12.01 9.87 6.88
N GLY A 256 11.45 9.21 7.89
CA GLY A 256 10.32 9.70 8.67
C GLY A 256 10.69 9.78 10.15
N HIS A 257 10.52 10.94 10.76
CA HIS A 257 10.74 11.15 12.19
C HIS A 257 9.42 11.44 12.89
N LEU A 258 9.03 10.56 13.82
CA LEU A 258 7.94 10.87 14.73
C LEU A 258 8.46 11.85 15.79
N SER A 259 7.75 12.97 15.95
CA SER A 259 8.10 14.05 16.87
C SER A 259 6.86 14.54 17.61
N GLU A 260 7.05 15.45 18.56
CA GLU A 260 5.95 16.17 19.22
C GLU A 260 5.04 16.90 18.22
N ALA A 261 5.57 17.30 17.06
CA ALA A 261 4.82 17.94 15.98
C ALA A 261 4.23 16.95 14.95
N GLY A 262 4.11 15.68 15.31
CA GLY A 262 3.69 14.59 14.41
C GLY A 262 4.83 13.99 13.60
N LEU A 263 4.48 13.27 12.53
CA LEU A 263 5.44 12.62 11.63
C LEU A 263 5.96 13.62 10.59
N ILE A 264 7.28 13.80 10.54
CA ILE A 264 7.98 14.68 9.61
C ILE A 264 8.78 13.82 8.64
N TYR A 265 8.55 14.02 7.34
CA TYR A 265 9.30 13.34 6.29
C TYR A 265 10.45 14.21 5.76
N HIS A 266 11.55 13.54 5.46
CA HIS A 266 12.66 14.09 4.71
C HIS A 266 12.89 13.27 3.44
N LEU A 267 12.85 13.93 2.29
CA LEU A 267 12.95 13.28 0.98
C LEU A 267 14.14 13.81 0.19
N HIS A 268 15.05 12.92 -0.17
CA HIS A 268 16.12 13.24 -1.11
C HIS A 268 15.59 13.32 -2.54
N LYS A 269 16.03 14.33 -3.31
CA LYS A 269 15.56 14.57 -4.68
C LYS A 269 15.81 13.42 -5.66
N ASP A 270 16.83 12.60 -5.39
CA ASP A 270 17.25 11.50 -6.28
C ASP A 270 16.60 10.14 -5.94
N VAL A 271 15.58 10.09 -5.07
CA VAL A 271 14.85 8.84 -4.80
C VAL A 271 14.40 8.12 -6.09
N PRO A 272 13.79 8.80 -7.09
CA PRO A 272 13.44 8.15 -8.35
C PRO A 272 14.65 7.53 -9.08
N GLY A 273 15.80 8.22 -9.09
CA GLY A 273 17.01 7.76 -9.75
C GLY A 273 17.69 6.61 -9.02
N LEU A 274 17.65 6.61 -7.69
CA LEU A 274 18.13 5.49 -6.88
C LEU A 274 17.31 4.23 -7.15
N ILE A 275 15.96 4.34 -7.19
CA ILE A 275 15.10 3.21 -7.54
C ILE A 275 15.40 2.73 -8.96
N SER A 276 15.36 3.62 -9.95
CA SER A 276 15.47 3.21 -11.36
C SER A 276 16.82 2.56 -11.68
N LYS A 277 17.93 3.03 -11.09
CA LYS A 277 19.26 2.43 -11.32
C LYS A 277 19.39 1.00 -10.82
N ASN A 278 18.59 0.60 -9.82
CA ASN A 278 18.72 -0.70 -9.17
C ASN A 278 17.59 -1.68 -9.52
N ILE A 279 16.44 -1.18 -10.00
CA ILE A 279 15.23 -1.98 -10.16
C ILE A 279 15.39 -3.16 -11.11
N GLU A 280 16.13 -3.00 -12.21
CA GLU A 280 16.33 -4.08 -13.19
C GLU A 280 17.10 -5.27 -12.60
N SER A 281 18.12 -5.00 -11.76
CA SER A 281 18.88 -6.07 -11.10
C SER A 281 18.03 -6.82 -10.08
N ILE A 282 17.25 -6.10 -9.28
CA ILE A 282 16.34 -6.69 -8.28
C ILE A 282 15.32 -7.60 -8.98
N LEU A 283 14.76 -7.15 -10.11
CA LEU A 283 13.78 -7.92 -10.86
C LEU A 283 14.38 -9.14 -11.56
N LYS A 284 15.61 -9.04 -12.09
CA LYS A 284 16.32 -10.20 -12.65
C LYS A 284 16.53 -11.28 -11.61
N GLU A 285 16.92 -10.91 -10.39
CA GLU A 285 17.01 -11.85 -9.28
C GLU A 285 15.64 -12.45 -8.93
N ALA A 286 14.59 -11.63 -8.85
CA ALA A 286 13.23 -12.10 -8.57
C ALA A 286 12.75 -13.15 -9.59
N VAL A 287 12.99 -12.92 -10.89
CA VAL A 287 12.66 -13.88 -11.96
C VAL A 287 13.46 -15.17 -11.80
N CYS A 288 14.77 -15.06 -11.59
CA CYS A 288 15.65 -16.21 -11.41
C CYS A 288 15.25 -17.07 -10.22
N ARG A 289 14.91 -16.45 -9.07
CA ARG A 289 14.59 -17.16 -7.82
C ARG A 289 13.18 -17.74 -7.81
N SER A 290 12.24 -17.10 -8.52
CA SER A 290 10.85 -17.55 -8.59
C SER A 290 10.61 -18.64 -9.63
N ASN A 291 11.57 -18.89 -10.54
CA ASN A 291 11.41 -19.78 -11.70
C ASN A 291 10.18 -19.43 -12.58
N CYS A 292 9.80 -18.15 -12.63
CA CYS A 292 8.61 -17.72 -13.36
C CYS A 292 8.81 -17.68 -14.90
N THR A 293 10.06 -17.68 -15.37
CA THR A 293 10.42 -17.87 -16.78
C THR A 293 11.11 -19.22 -16.97
N ALA A 294 10.77 -19.95 -18.04
CA ALA A 294 11.19 -21.33 -18.29
C ALA A 294 12.67 -21.54 -18.67
N SER A 295 13.56 -20.62 -18.30
CA SER A 295 14.93 -20.59 -18.82
C SER A 295 15.86 -19.86 -17.83
N GLY A 296 17.07 -20.39 -17.66
CA GLY A 296 18.02 -20.05 -16.58
C GLY A 296 18.60 -18.63 -16.57
N GLU A 297 19.77 -18.46 -15.95
CA GLU A 297 20.31 -17.17 -15.47
C GLU A 297 20.61 -16.09 -16.54
N ASP A 298 20.58 -16.41 -17.85
CA ASP A 298 21.02 -15.54 -18.96
C ASP A 298 19.92 -15.21 -20.00
N VAL A 299 18.66 -15.06 -19.57
CA VAL A 299 17.53 -14.80 -20.49
C VAL A 299 17.25 -13.29 -20.60
N ASP A 300 17.05 -12.82 -21.84
CA ASP A 300 16.47 -11.50 -22.10
C ASP A 300 15.00 -11.50 -21.67
N ILE A 301 14.70 -10.86 -20.53
CA ILE A 301 13.37 -10.89 -19.92
C ILE A 301 12.45 -9.91 -20.66
N ASP A 302 11.34 -10.41 -21.23
CA ASP A 302 10.30 -9.55 -21.78
C ASP A 302 9.47 -8.92 -20.64
N TRP A 303 9.93 -7.76 -20.16
CA TRP A 303 9.23 -6.95 -19.16
C TRP A 303 7.81 -6.52 -19.62
N ASN A 304 7.58 -6.46 -20.93
CA ASN A 304 6.26 -6.14 -21.50
C ASN A 304 5.33 -7.36 -21.60
N GLY A 305 5.84 -8.57 -21.38
CA GLY A 305 5.05 -9.79 -21.20
C GLY A 305 4.43 -9.91 -19.80
N MET A 306 4.76 -9.00 -18.88
CA MET A 306 4.36 -9.04 -17.47
C MET A 306 3.36 -7.94 -17.09
N PHE A 307 2.56 -8.15 -16.04
CA PHE A 307 1.74 -7.11 -15.41
C PHE A 307 2.43 -6.46 -14.21
N TRP A 308 2.03 -5.24 -13.85
CA TRP A 308 2.78 -4.40 -12.91
C TRP A 308 1.89 -3.70 -11.88
N ALA A 309 1.89 -4.23 -10.65
CA ALA A 309 1.29 -3.60 -9.48
C ALA A 309 2.35 -2.79 -8.72
N VAL A 310 2.59 -1.54 -9.11
CA VAL A 310 3.68 -0.72 -8.56
C VAL A 310 3.14 0.31 -7.58
N HIS A 311 3.82 0.55 -6.46
CA HIS A 311 3.48 1.61 -5.55
C HIS A 311 3.60 2.99 -6.25
N PRO A 312 2.50 3.76 -6.36
CA PRO A 312 2.48 5.09 -6.95
C PRO A 312 3.05 6.14 -5.99
N GLY A 313 4.30 5.99 -5.58
CA GLY A 313 4.94 6.90 -4.60
C GLY A 313 5.04 8.34 -5.08
N GLY A 314 5.08 8.51 -6.40
CA GLY A 314 5.02 9.79 -7.10
C GLY A 314 5.31 9.57 -8.58
N ARG A 315 4.79 10.47 -9.43
CA ARG A 315 4.94 10.38 -10.89
C ARG A 315 6.38 10.14 -11.35
N ALA A 316 7.35 10.83 -10.74
CA ALA A 316 8.76 10.75 -11.14
C ALA A 316 9.36 9.34 -10.99
N ILE A 317 8.94 8.57 -9.98
CA ILE A 317 9.39 7.18 -9.78
C ILE A 317 8.88 6.31 -10.94
N LEU A 318 7.58 6.39 -11.22
CA LEU A 318 6.95 5.64 -12.31
C LEU A 318 7.60 5.96 -13.66
N ASP A 319 7.77 7.25 -13.97
CA ASP A 319 8.36 7.70 -15.23
C ASP A 319 9.80 7.21 -15.41
N GLN A 320 10.59 7.08 -14.33
CA GLN A 320 11.97 6.61 -14.40
C GLN A 320 12.07 5.08 -14.50
N VAL A 321 11.24 4.34 -13.75
CA VAL A 321 11.18 2.87 -13.84
C VAL A 321 10.67 2.43 -15.22
N GLU A 322 9.62 3.10 -15.73
CA GLU A 322 9.06 2.84 -17.07
C GLU A 322 10.13 3.01 -18.16
N ARG A 323 10.92 4.08 -18.09
CA ARG A 323 12.04 4.32 -19.01
C ARG A 323 13.17 3.31 -18.86
N GLN A 324 13.57 3.00 -17.62
CA GLN A 324 14.67 2.07 -17.35
C GLN A 324 14.37 0.69 -17.96
N LEU A 325 13.16 0.17 -17.71
CA LEU A 325 12.73 -1.16 -18.15
C LEU A 325 12.13 -1.16 -19.56
N LYS A 326 12.09 0.00 -20.23
CA LYS A 326 11.51 0.19 -21.57
C LYS A 326 10.09 -0.37 -21.67
N LEU A 327 9.28 -0.09 -20.65
CA LEU A 327 7.89 -0.54 -20.60
C LEU A 327 7.03 0.28 -21.58
N LYS A 328 6.05 -0.40 -22.19
CA LYS A 328 4.99 0.27 -22.92
C LYS A 328 4.16 1.11 -21.94
N PRO A 329 3.68 2.31 -22.33
CA PRO A 329 2.95 3.21 -21.42
C PRO A 329 1.75 2.57 -20.71
N LEU A 330 1.08 1.61 -21.35
CA LEU A 330 -0.07 0.90 -20.79
C LEU A 330 0.28 0.06 -19.56
N LYS A 331 1.54 -0.33 -19.35
CA LYS A 331 1.93 -1.23 -18.25
C LYS A 331 1.77 -0.61 -16.86
N PHE A 332 1.83 0.71 -16.75
CA PHE A 332 1.60 1.43 -15.50
C PHE A 332 0.25 2.14 -15.45
N GLU A 333 -0.68 1.84 -16.37
CA GLU A 333 -1.96 2.55 -16.44
C GLU A 333 -2.77 2.40 -15.14
N ALA A 334 -2.95 1.17 -14.64
CA ALA A 334 -3.62 0.92 -13.36
C ALA A 334 -2.92 1.65 -12.18
N THR A 335 -1.60 1.70 -12.18
CA THR A 335 -0.81 2.41 -11.15
C THR A 335 -1.06 3.92 -11.21
N ARG A 336 -1.08 4.50 -12.42
CA ARG A 336 -1.33 5.91 -12.65
C ARG A 336 -2.77 6.30 -12.38
N ASP A 337 -3.73 5.41 -12.66
CA ASP A 337 -5.15 5.61 -12.33
C ASP A 337 -5.36 5.72 -10.82
N VAL A 338 -4.71 4.85 -10.05
CA VAL A 338 -4.75 4.92 -8.58
C VAL A 338 -4.11 6.21 -8.07
N LEU A 339 -2.93 6.60 -8.60
CA LEU A 339 -2.31 7.88 -8.24
C LEU A 339 -3.24 9.06 -8.55
N ALA A 340 -3.84 9.07 -9.75
CA ALA A 340 -4.71 10.14 -10.20
C ALA A 340 -5.96 10.26 -9.31
N THR A 341 -6.53 9.14 -8.89
CA THR A 341 -7.83 9.10 -8.22
C THR A 341 -7.74 9.23 -6.71
N TYR A 342 -6.64 8.77 -6.10
CA TYR A 342 -6.54 8.66 -4.64
C TYR A 342 -5.28 9.32 -4.06
N GLY A 343 -4.32 9.71 -4.90
CA GLY A 343 -3.00 10.15 -4.45
C GLY A 343 -2.18 9.01 -3.85
N ASN A 344 -1.21 9.37 -3.02
CA ASN A 344 -0.35 8.41 -2.32
C ASN A 344 -0.92 8.10 -0.92
N MET A 345 -1.67 7.01 -0.82
CA MET A 345 -2.18 6.39 0.42
C MET A 345 -1.16 5.45 1.10
N SER A 346 0.14 5.71 0.92
CA SER A 346 1.24 4.93 1.50
C SER A 346 1.10 3.42 1.26
N SER A 347 1.11 2.59 2.31
CA SER A 347 1.09 1.13 2.22
C SER A 347 -0.13 0.57 1.49
N ALA A 348 -1.29 1.24 1.59
CA ALA A 348 -2.52 0.78 0.95
C ALA A 348 -2.47 0.87 -0.58
N CYS A 349 -1.68 1.79 -1.15
CA CYS A 349 -1.71 2.06 -2.59
C CYS A 349 -1.46 0.84 -3.45
N VAL A 350 -0.46 0.02 -3.12
CA VAL A 350 -0.09 -1.11 -3.98
C VAL A 350 -1.21 -2.16 -4.06
N LEU A 351 -2.01 -2.26 -2.99
CA LEU A 351 -3.19 -3.12 -2.94
C LEU A 351 -4.38 -2.53 -3.72
N PHE A 352 -4.54 -1.21 -3.72
CA PHE A 352 -5.47 -0.53 -4.64
C PHE A 352 -5.07 -0.75 -6.10
N VAL A 353 -3.78 -0.74 -6.41
CA VAL A 353 -3.30 -1.02 -7.78
C VAL A 353 -3.61 -2.46 -8.17
N LEU A 354 -3.39 -3.43 -7.29
CA LEU A 354 -3.73 -4.83 -7.55
C LEU A 354 -5.24 -5.02 -7.80
N ASP A 355 -6.09 -4.33 -7.01
CA ASP A 355 -7.54 -4.29 -7.22
C ASP A 355 -7.92 -3.65 -8.58
N GLN A 356 -7.25 -2.56 -8.95
CA GLN A 356 -7.47 -1.88 -10.22
C GLN A 356 -7.09 -2.76 -11.43
N ILE A 357 -5.97 -3.49 -11.35
CA ILE A 357 -5.52 -4.43 -12.39
C ILE A 357 -6.58 -5.51 -12.62
N ARG A 358 -7.08 -6.17 -11.56
CA ARG A 358 -8.08 -7.23 -11.73
C ARG A 358 -9.42 -6.71 -12.23
N LYS A 359 -9.83 -5.50 -11.82
CA LYS A 359 -11.06 -4.83 -12.32
C LYS A 359 -10.95 -4.49 -13.80
N ARG A 360 -9.85 -3.84 -14.22
CA ARG A 360 -9.59 -3.54 -15.63
C ARG A 360 -9.56 -4.81 -16.48
N SER A 361 -8.95 -5.87 -15.97
CA SER A 361 -8.93 -7.17 -16.65
C SER A 361 -10.33 -7.71 -16.91
N GLN A 362 -11.21 -7.64 -15.91
CA GLN A 362 -12.59 -8.07 -16.03
C GLN A 362 -13.41 -7.16 -16.97
N GLU A 363 -13.30 -5.85 -16.84
CA GLU A 363 -14.00 -4.86 -17.67
C GLU A 363 -13.64 -5.00 -19.16
N LEU A 364 -12.36 -5.24 -19.44
CA LEU A 364 -11.81 -5.43 -20.78
C LEU A 364 -11.91 -6.88 -21.27
N LYS A 365 -12.46 -7.80 -20.46
CA LYS A 365 -12.61 -9.24 -20.76
C LYS A 365 -11.28 -9.90 -21.19
N LEU A 366 -10.21 -9.61 -20.47
CA LEU A 366 -8.89 -10.15 -20.73
C LEU A 366 -8.78 -11.59 -20.22
N SER A 367 -7.85 -12.35 -20.78
CA SER A 367 -7.71 -13.79 -20.51
C SER A 367 -7.27 -14.13 -19.08
N THR A 368 -6.74 -13.17 -18.33
CA THR A 368 -6.24 -13.36 -16.96
C THR A 368 -6.59 -12.16 -16.08
N SER A 369 -6.58 -12.34 -14.76
CA SER A 369 -6.69 -11.26 -13.77
C SER A 369 -5.54 -10.26 -13.76
N GLY A 370 -4.47 -10.52 -14.51
CA GLY A 370 -3.25 -9.71 -14.62
C GLY A 370 -3.14 -9.03 -15.98
N GLU A 371 -4.20 -8.39 -16.46
CA GLU A 371 -4.27 -7.69 -17.74
C GLU A 371 -3.85 -8.55 -18.95
N GLY A 372 -4.25 -9.84 -18.93
CA GLY A 372 -3.92 -10.82 -19.97
C GLY A 372 -2.49 -11.38 -19.88
N CYS A 373 -1.66 -10.90 -18.96
CA CYS A 373 -0.34 -11.45 -18.66
C CYS A 373 -0.43 -12.55 -17.59
N GLU A 374 0.31 -13.64 -17.75
CA GLU A 374 0.37 -14.73 -16.77
C GLU A 374 1.18 -14.35 -15.52
N TRP A 375 2.30 -13.66 -15.71
CA TRP A 375 3.21 -13.27 -14.63
C TRP A 375 3.26 -11.77 -14.44
N GLY A 376 3.58 -11.35 -13.22
CA GLY A 376 3.72 -9.95 -12.90
C GLY A 376 4.41 -9.70 -11.58
N PHE A 377 4.64 -8.43 -11.29
CA PHE A 377 5.27 -7.99 -10.05
C PHE A 377 4.32 -7.13 -9.24
N LEU A 378 4.38 -7.30 -7.93
CA LEU A 378 3.99 -6.28 -6.98
C LEU A 378 5.26 -5.64 -6.42
N LEU A 379 5.39 -4.32 -6.58
CA LEU A 379 6.56 -3.55 -6.16
C LEU A 379 6.14 -2.43 -5.20
N ALA A 380 6.78 -2.35 -4.04
CA ALA A 380 6.54 -1.26 -3.11
C ALA A 380 7.86 -0.66 -2.60
N PHE A 381 7.88 0.67 -2.45
CA PHE A 381 9.11 1.41 -2.11
C PHE A 381 8.89 2.26 -0.88
N GLY A 382 9.90 2.45 -0.03
CA GLY A 382 9.78 3.36 1.11
C GLY A 382 11.09 3.57 1.89
N PRO A 383 11.02 4.02 3.16
CA PRO A 383 12.20 4.35 3.96
C PRO A 383 13.28 3.27 3.95
N GLY A 384 14.55 3.68 3.86
CA GLY A 384 15.69 2.76 3.73
C GLY A 384 16.80 3.31 2.83
N LEU A 385 16.67 3.34 1.51
CA LEU A 385 15.52 3.09 0.63
C LEU A 385 15.28 1.59 0.39
N THR A 386 14.12 1.10 0.83
CA THR A 386 13.73 -0.32 0.76
C THR A 386 12.80 -0.57 -0.42
N VAL A 387 12.97 -1.72 -1.08
CA VAL A 387 12.14 -2.23 -2.17
C VAL A 387 11.58 -3.60 -1.76
N GLU A 388 10.27 -3.71 -1.66
CA GLU A 388 9.57 -5.01 -1.52
C GLU A 388 9.15 -5.49 -2.90
N THR A 389 9.45 -6.75 -3.21
CA THR A 389 9.16 -7.38 -4.50
C THR A 389 8.42 -8.70 -4.29
N LEU A 390 7.23 -8.82 -4.87
CA LEU A 390 6.52 -10.09 -4.97
C LEU A 390 6.38 -10.50 -6.44
N VAL A 391 6.66 -11.75 -6.76
CA VAL A 391 6.33 -12.35 -8.06
C VAL A 391 4.95 -13.01 -7.95
N LEU A 392 4.05 -12.53 -8.80
CA LEU A 392 2.66 -12.95 -8.84
C LEU A 392 2.36 -13.71 -10.13
N LYS A 393 1.53 -14.74 -10.02
CA LYS A 393 0.90 -15.40 -11.15
C LYS A 393 -0.57 -15.05 -11.18
N SER A 394 -1.08 -14.58 -12.31
CA SER A 394 -2.50 -14.29 -12.49
C SER A 394 -3.30 -15.56 -12.77
N ILE A 395 -4.61 -15.49 -12.51
CA ILE A 395 -5.54 -16.60 -12.72
C ILE A 395 -6.29 -16.35 -14.02
N ARG A 396 -6.48 -17.41 -14.81
CA ARG A 396 -7.26 -17.32 -16.06
C ARG A 396 -8.72 -16.97 -15.77
N GLN A 397 -9.25 -16.01 -16.51
CA GLN A 397 -10.66 -15.64 -16.44
C GLN A 397 -11.45 -16.52 -17.41
N CYS A 398 -12.56 -17.10 -16.94
CA CYS A 398 -13.47 -17.93 -17.74
C CYS A 398 -14.47 -17.09 -18.54
#